data_AF-A0A091RSN9-F1
#
_entry.id   AF-A0A091RSN9-F1
#
_cell.length_a   1.000
_cell.length_b   1.000
_cell.length_c   1.000
_cell.angle_alpha   90.00
_cell.angle_beta   90.00
_cell.angle_gamma   90.00
#
_symmetry.space_group_name_H-M   'P 1'
#
loop_
_entity.id
_entity.type
_entity.pdbx_description
1 polymer ?
#
loop_
_entity_poly.entity_id
_entity_poly.type
_entity_poly.pdbx_seq_one_letter_code
_entity_poly.pdbx_strand_id
1 'polypeptide(L)'
;EQEYWELCNKCNTMRPKRSHHCSRCGHCVRRMDHHCPWINNCVGEDNHWLFLQLCFYTQILSSYTLILDFCHYYYFLPLKKENGDVFVFRHELALLRISAFMGLIILGGISGLFYTQLMGIFTDTTGIEKMTNCCEDISRPRKPWQQTFSEVFGTHWKILWFIPFRQRQPLRVPYHFANHV
;
A
#
# COMPACT_ATOMS: atom_id res chain seq x y z
N GLU A 1 12.30 15.41 -19.91
CA GLU A 1 12.65 14.45 -18.82
C GLU A 1 14.09 13.94 -18.84
N GLN A 2 14.69 13.61 -19.99
CA GLN A 2 16.03 12.99 -20.05
C GLN A 2 17.18 13.87 -19.52
N GLU A 3 16.99 15.18 -19.46
CA GLU A 3 17.99 16.17 -19.04
C GLU A 3 18.39 16.08 -17.54
N TYR A 4 17.63 15.34 -16.73
CA TYR A 4 17.87 15.18 -15.29
C TYR A 4 18.09 13.73 -14.86
N TRP A 5 18.46 12.85 -15.79
CA TRP A 5 18.71 11.45 -15.44
C TRP A 5 20.09 11.31 -14.79
N GLU A 6 20.17 10.45 -13.78
CA GLU A 6 21.42 10.14 -13.09
C GLU A 6 21.93 8.76 -13.50
N LEU A 7 23.24 8.54 -13.49
CA LEU A 7 23.80 7.21 -13.73
C LEU A 7 23.66 6.34 -12.48
N CYS A 8 23.10 5.14 -12.63
CA CYS A 8 23.23 4.10 -11.62
C CYS A 8 24.49 3.27 -11.86
N ASN A 9 25.51 3.44 -11.03
CA ASN A 9 26.78 2.69 -11.14
C ASN A 9 26.61 1.17 -11.03
N LYS A 10 25.60 0.67 -10.30
CA LYS A 10 25.34 -0.77 -10.13
C LYS A 10 24.68 -1.40 -11.35
N CYS A 11 23.78 -0.68 -12.01
CA CYS A 11 23.08 -1.16 -13.20
C CYS A 11 23.75 -0.71 -14.50
N ASN A 12 24.72 0.21 -14.44
CA ASN A 12 25.32 0.90 -15.57
C ASN A 12 24.27 1.46 -16.56
N THR A 13 23.19 2.04 -16.01
CA THR A 13 22.09 2.63 -16.80
C THR A 13 21.72 3.99 -16.23
N MET A 14 21.30 4.90 -17.11
CA MET A 14 20.69 6.16 -16.72
C MET A 14 19.31 5.90 -16.12
N ARG A 15 18.99 6.54 -14.99
CA ARG A 15 17.71 6.43 -14.29
C ARG A 15 17.07 7.82 -14.13
N PRO A 16 15.75 7.94 -14.25
CA PRO A 16 15.08 9.21 -14.01
C PRO A 16 15.15 9.61 -12.54
N LYS A 17 14.93 10.90 -12.26
CA LYS A 17 14.78 11.42 -10.88
C LYS A 17 13.80 10.56 -10.07
N ARG A 18 14.04 10.46 -8.75
CA ARG A 18 13.25 9.65 -7.80
C ARG A 18 13.35 8.12 -8.01
N SER A 19 14.21 7.66 -8.91
CA SER A 19 14.48 6.23 -9.08
C SER A 19 15.64 5.78 -8.21
N HIS A 20 15.51 4.64 -7.56
CA HIS A 20 16.56 4.11 -6.67
C HIS A 20 16.89 2.67 -7.04
N HIS A 21 18.14 2.26 -6.82
CA HIS A 21 18.57 0.87 -7.04
C HIS A 21 18.29 0.05 -5.79
N CYS A 22 17.49 -1.00 -5.92
CA CYS A 22 17.26 -1.94 -4.84
C CYS A 22 18.29 -3.08 -4.94
N SER A 23 19.17 -3.20 -3.95
CA SER A 23 20.15 -4.31 -3.91
C SER A 23 19.50 -5.69 -3.76
N ARG A 24 18.31 -5.77 -3.17
CA ARG A 24 17.56 -7.04 -3.01
C ARG A 24 16.95 -7.51 -4.33
N CYS A 25 16.40 -6.58 -5.12
CA CYS A 25 15.82 -6.91 -6.43
C CYS A 25 16.87 -6.91 -7.56
N GLY A 26 18.02 -6.28 -7.36
CA GLY A 26 19.12 -6.24 -8.35
C GLY A 26 18.89 -5.26 -9.51
N HIS A 27 17.89 -4.38 -9.43
CA HIS A 27 17.60 -3.41 -10.48
C HIS A 27 17.13 -2.05 -9.93
N CYS A 28 17.10 -1.04 -10.80
CA CYS A 28 16.50 0.26 -10.49
C CYS A 28 14.98 0.20 -10.54
N VAL A 29 14.33 0.91 -9.61
CA VAL A 29 12.88 1.02 -9.50
C VAL A 29 12.50 2.50 -9.60
N ARG A 30 11.57 2.83 -10.50
CA ARG A 30 11.06 4.20 -10.68
C ARG A 30 10.14 4.60 -9.53
N ARG A 31 10.28 5.85 -9.06
CA ARG A 31 9.60 6.38 -7.87
C ARG A 31 9.59 5.35 -6.73
N MET A 32 10.76 4.79 -6.43
CA MET A 32 10.89 3.70 -5.47
C MET A 32 10.45 4.18 -4.09
N ASP A 33 9.51 3.46 -3.49
CA ASP A 33 9.04 3.75 -2.14
C ASP A 33 9.82 2.91 -1.12
N HIS A 34 9.73 1.57 -1.24
CA HIS A 34 10.47 0.64 -0.41
C HIS A 34 10.58 -0.74 -1.05
N HIS A 35 11.46 -1.59 -0.51
CA HIS A 35 11.41 -3.03 -0.78
C HIS A 35 10.56 -3.70 0.30
N CYS A 36 9.47 -4.36 -0.09
CA CYS A 36 8.55 -4.99 0.82
C CYS A 36 8.81 -6.50 0.88
N PRO A 37 9.28 -7.04 2.02
CA PRO A 37 9.52 -8.48 2.16
C PRO A 37 8.24 -9.31 2.02
N TRP A 38 7.08 -8.76 2.40
CA TRP A 38 5.80 -9.46 2.42
C TRP A 38 5.27 -9.83 1.03
N ILE A 39 5.55 -8.99 0.04
CA ILE A 39 5.25 -9.28 -1.37
C ILE A 39 6.49 -9.75 -2.15
N ASN A 40 7.62 -9.90 -1.46
CA ASN A 40 8.92 -10.22 -2.02
C ASN A 40 9.27 -9.37 -3.26
N ASN A 41 8.95 -8.07 -3.21
CA ASN A 41 9.11 -7.17 -4.34
C ASN A 41 9.22 -5.71 -3.88
N CYS A 42 9.78 -4.86 -4.74
CA CYS A 42 9.75 -3.42 -4.53
C CYS A 42 8.37 -2.84 -4.78
N VAL A 43 7.98 -1.85 -3.97
CA VAL A 43 6.85 -0.96 -4.23
C VAL A 43 7.39 0.31 -4.87
N GLY A 44 6.87 0.66 -6.04
CA GLY A 44 7.25 1.83 -6.81
C GLY A 44 6.18 2.20 -7.82
N GLU A 45 6.53 3.03 -8.81
CA GLU A 45 5.59 3.66 -9.75
C GLU A 45 4.59 2.67 -10.40
N ASP A 46 5.07 1.48 -10.78
CA ASP A 46 4.28 0.55 -11.59
C ASP A 46 3.27 -0.29 -10.77
N ASN A 47 3.53 -0.48 -9.48
CA ASN A 47 2.74 -1.36 -8.60
C ASN A 47 2.27 -0.70 -7.30
N HIS A 48 2.53 0.59 -7.08
CA HIS A 48 2.08 1.31 -5.88
C HIS A 48 0.55 1.24 -5.70
N TRP A 49 -0.21 1.32 -6.79
CA TRP A 49 -1.66 1.19 -6.79
C TRP A 49 -2.14 -0.21 -6.35
N LEU A 50 -1.45 -1.28 -6.78
CA LEU A 50 -1.73 -2.64 -6.33
C LEU A 50 -1.41 -2.81 -4.84
N PHE A 51 -0.32 -2.20 -4.37
CA PHE A 51 0.04 -2.23 -2.95
C PHE A 51 -1.00 -1.52 -2.08
N LEU A 52 -1.54 -0.38 -2.52
CA LEU A 52 -2.64 0.29 -1.82
C LEU A 52 -3.91 -0.58 -1.77
N GLN A 53 -4.26 -1.23 -2.88
CA GLN A 53 -5.39 -2.15 -2.92
C GLN A 53 -5.17 -3.35 -1.99
N LEU A 54 -3.96 -3.93 -1.97
CA LEU A 54 -3.59 -5.00 -1.05
C LEU A 54 -3.82 -4.57 0.41
N CYS A 55 -3.34 -3.39 0.82
CA CYS A 55 -3.58 -2.87 2.16
C CYS A 55 -5.08 -2.69 2.45
N PHE A 56 -5.81 -2.05 1.53
CA PHE A 56 -7.25 -1.80 1.69
C PHE A 56 -8.06 -3.09 1.86
N TYR A 57 -7.87 -4.08 0.98
CA TYR A 57 -8.60 -5.34 1.07
C TYR A 57 -8.18 -6.19 2.27
N THR A 58 -6.91 -6.15 2.67
CA THR A 58 -6.46 -6.83 3.89
C THR A 58 -7.11 -6.21 5.12
N GLN A 59 -7.31 -4.88 5.15
CA GLN A 59 -8.01 -4.19 6.22
C GLN A 59 -9.50 -4.60 6.29
N ILE A 60 -10.18 -4.70 5.14
CA ILE A 60 -11.56 -5.18 5.06
C ILE A 60 -11.66 -6.62 5.56
N LEU A 61 -10.79 -7.51 5.09
CA LEU A 61 -10.79 -8.93 5.45
C LEU A 61 -10.52 -9.13 6.95
N SER A 62 -9.58 -8.37 7.52
CA SER A 62 -9.27 -8.42 8.95
C SER A 62 -10.45 -7.94 9.79
N SER A 63 -11.09 -6.84 9.39
CA SER A 63 -12.29 -6.32 10.05
C SER A 63 -13.46 -7.32 9.97
N TYR A 64 -13.68 -7.92 8.81
CA TYR A 64 -14.70 -8.94 8.60
C TYR A 64 -14.49 -10.17 9.49
N THR A 65 -13.25 -10.67 9.57
CA THR A 65 -12.88 -11.80 10.44
C THR A 65 -13.16 -11.49 11.90
N LEU A 66 -12.78 -10.31 12.38
CA LEU A 66 -13.05 -9.88 13.77
C LEU A 66 -14.56 -9.77 14.07
N ILE A 67 -15.36 -9.33 13.11
CA ILE A 67 -16.83 -9.29 13.25
C ILE A 67 -17.39 -10.71 13.35
N LEU A 68 -16.93 -11.64 12.51
CA LEU A 68 -17.35 -13.04 12.57
C LEU A 68 -16.95 -13.69 13.90
N ASP A 69 -15.72 -13.45 14.37
CA ASP A 69 -15.24 -13.95 15.67
C ASP A 69 -16.09 -13.38 16.81
N PHE A 70 -16.43 -12.09 16.78
CA PHE A 70 -17.34 -11.48 17.75
C PHE A 70 -18.72 -12.16 17.72
N CYS A 71 -19.32 -12.31 16.53
CA CYS A 71 -20.62 -12.94 16.39
C CYS A 71 -20.61 -14.39 16.87
N HIS A 72 -19.55 -15.14 16.57
CA HIS A 72 -19.36 -16.50 17.03
C HIS A 72 -19.31 -16.57 18.55
N TYR A 73 -18.47 -15.74 19.18
CA TYR A 73 -18.31 -15.73 20.63
C TYR A 73 -19.59 -15.33 21.38
N TYR A 74 -20.28 -14.28 20.94
CA TYR A 74 -21.41 -13.71 21.68
C TYR A 74 -22.77 -14.36 21.37
N TYR A 75 -23.00 -14.82 20.13
CA TYR A 75 -24.32 -15.31 19.71
C TYR A 75 -24.36 -16.80 19.44
N PHE A 76 -23.38 -17.35 18.72
CA PHE A 76 -23.43 -18.76 18.31
C PHE A 76 -22.97 -19.71 19.40
N LEU A 77 -21.92 -19.34 20.15
CA LEU A 77 -21.33 -20.18 21.19
C LEU A 77 -22.31 -20.50 22.34
N PRO A 78 -23.15 -19.57 22.85
CA PRO A 78 -24.16 -19.86 23.86
C PRO A 78 -25.32 -20.77 23.40
N LEU A 79 -25.48 -21.01 22.09
CA LEU A 79 -26.59 -21.81 21.54
C LEU A 79 -26.26 -23.31 21.41
N LYS A 80 -25.02 -23.74 21.69
CA LYS A 80 -24.55 -25.13 21.50
C LYS A 80 -24.76 -25.98 22.77
N LYS A 81 -25.16 -27.26 22.63
CA LYS A 81 -25.52 -28.17 23.75
C LYS A 81 -24.94 -29.59 23.58
N GLU A 82 -24.29 -30.11 24.65
CA GLU A 82 -23.95 -31.53 25.02
C GLU A 82 -22.49 -32.08 24.97
N ASN A 83 -22.26 -33.19 25.71
CA ASN A 83 -21.02 -33.61 26.40
C ASN A 83 -19.71 -33.85 25.61
N GLY A 84 -19.74 -34.11 24.29
CA GLY A 84 -18.52 -34.11 23.44
C GLY A 84 -18.07 -32.68 23.08
N ASP A 85 -18.99 -31.73 23.22
CA ASP A 85 -18.77 -30.34 22.85
C ASP A 85 -17.83 -29.64 23.80
N VAL A 86 -17.56 -30.11 25.02
CA VAL A 86 -16.70 -29.36 25.95
C VAL A 86 -15.25 -29.29 25.47
N PHE A 87 -14.74 -30.34 24.80
CA PHE A 87 -13.43 -30.28 24.15
C PHE A 87 -13.49 -29.41 22.89
N VAL A 88 -14.49 -29.63 22.04
CA VAL A 88 -14.68 -28.90 20.77
C VAL A 88 -14.87 -27.40 21.03
N PHE A 89 -15.71 -27.02 22.00
CA PHE A 89 -15.94 -25.67 22.48
C PHE A 89 -14.66 -25.02 22.99
N ARG A 90 -13.87 -25.72 23.82
CA ARG A 90 -12.59 -25.19 24.32
C ARG A 90 -11.58 -24.99 23.19
N HIS A 91 -11.58 -25.89 22.21
CA HIS A 91 -10.73 -25.79 21.03
C HIS A 91 -11.19 -24.65 20.09
N GLU A 92 -12.48 -24.58 19.76
CA GLU A 92 -13.11 -23.50 18.97
C GLU A 92 -12.86 -22.14 19.63
N LEU A 93 -13.04 -22.04 20.94
CA LEU A 93 -12.78 -20.81 21.70
C LEU A 93 -11.29 -20.45 21.70
N ALA A 94 -10.38 -21.43 21.75
CA ALA A 94 -8.94 -21.18 21.64
C ALA A 94 -8.58 -20.68 20.24
N LEU A 95 -9.09 -21.31 19.18
CA LEU A 95 -8.88 -20.88 17.79
C LEU A 95 -9.44 -19.47 17.57
N LEU A 96 -10.62 -19.16 18.09
CA LEU A 96 -11.24 -17.84 18.00
C LEU A 96 -10.41 -16.77 18.71
N ARG A 97 -9.87 -17.05 19.90
CA ARG A 97 -8.98 -16.12 20.61
C ARG A 97 -7.69 -15.86 19.84
N ILE A 98 -7.09 -16.91 19.26
CA ILE A 98 -5.89 -16.79 18.43
C ILE A 98 -6.19 -15.99 17.16
N SER A 99 -7.30 -16.30 16.48
CA SER A 99 -7.81 -15.59 15.31
C SER A 99 -8.02 -14.11 15.61
N ALA A 100 -8.75 -13.78 16.67
CA ALA A 100 -9.01 -12.40 17.07
C ALA A 100 -7.73 -11.64 17.41
N PHE A 101 -6.80 -12.26 18.13
CA PHE A 101 -5.50 -11.65 18.46
C PHE A 101 -4.69 -11.34 17.19
N MET A 102 -4.56 -12.32 16.28
CA MET A 102 -3.85 -12.13 15.01
C MET A 102 -4.57 -11.11 14.12
N GLY A 103 -5.90 -11.15 14.08
CA GLY A 103 -6.74 -10.20 13.34
C GLY A 103 -6.55 -8.77 13.81
N LEU A 104 -6.44 -8.52 15.12
CA LEU A 104 -6.14 -7.21 15.69
C LEU A 104 -4.74 -6.72 15.33
N ILE A 105 -3.73 -7.60 15.39
CA ILE A 105 -2.35 -7.27 14.99
C ILE A 105 -2.29 -6.89 13.51
N ILE A 106 -2.88 -7.71 12.64
CA ILE A 106 -2.90 -7.46 11.20
C ILE A 106 -3.68 -6.17 10.92
N LEU A 107 -4.85 -5.99 11.53
CA LEU A 107 -5.66 -4.78 11.34
C LEU A 107 -4.88 -3.53 11.74
N GLY A 108 -4.23 -3.54 12.91
CA GLY A 108 -3.41 -2.41 13.39
C GLY A 108 -2.22 -2.14 12.48
N GLY A 109 -1.43 -3.16 12.16
CA GLY A 109 -0.25 -3.05 11.31
C GLY A 109 -0.56 -2.57 9.89
N ILE A 110 -1.58 -3.17 9.26
CA ILE A 110 -2.02 -2.79 7.92
C ILE A 110 -2.65 -1.40 7.91
N SER A 111 -3.41 -1.02 8.94
CA SER A 111 -3.96 0.33 9.05
C SER A 111 -2.86 1.39 9.14
N GLY A 112 -1.80 1.10 9.92
CA GLY A 112 -0.62 1.97 10.01
C GLY A 112 0.10 2.12 8.66
N LEU A 113 0.37 1.00 7.97
CA LEU A 113 0.99 1.02 6.65
C LEU A 113 0.10 1.73 5.60
N PHE A 114 -1.19 1.47 5.61
CA PHE A 114 -2.13 2.11 4.69
C PHE A 114 -2.14 3.63 4.91
N TYR A 115 -2.19 4.06 6.17
CA TYR A 115 -2.10 5.47 6.53
C TYR A 115 -0.80 6.11 6.03
N THR A 116 0.37 5.48 6.23
CA THR A 116 1.64 6.05 5.76
C THR A 116 1.69 6.17 4.24
N GLN A 117 1.17 5.18 3.51
CA GLN A 117 1.09 5.23 2.05
C GLN A 117 0.14 6.34 1.58
N LEU A 118 -1.06 6.47 2.17
CA LEU A 118 -2.01 7.52 1.84
C LEU A 118 -1.40 8.92 2.06
N MET A 119 -0.75 9.12 3.21
CA MET A 119 -0.08 10.39 3.52
C MET A 119 1.08 10.68 2.55
N GLY A 120 1.79 9.64 2.08
CA GLY A 120 2.77 9.77 0.99
C GLY A 120 2.15 10.32 -0.29
N ILE A 121 0.98 9.82 -0.70
CA ILE A 121 0.27 10.28 -1.91
C ILE A 121 -0.26 11.71 -1.74
N PHE A 122 -0.79 12.05 -0.56
CA PHE A 122 -1.27 13.42 -0.28
C PHE A 122 -0.14 14.45 -0.31
N THR A 123 1.07 14.04 0.08
CA THR A 123 2.25 14.89 0.08
C THR A 123 3.08 14.78 -1.20
N ASP A 124 2.71 13.90 -2.13
CA ASP A 124 3.50 13.49 -3.30
C ASP A 124 4.95 13.07 -2.97
N THR A 125 5.16 12.46 -1.80
CA THR A 125 6.48 12.00 -1.32
C THR A 125 6.54 10.48 -1.17
N THR A 126 7.68 9.90 -1.55
CA THR A 126 8.03 8.50 -1.30
C THR A 126 8.66 8.33 0.10
N GLY A 127 8.68 7.11 0.61
CA GLY A 127 9.34 6.76 1.87
C GLY A 127 10.83 7.14 1.88
N ILE A 128 11.53 6.94 0.76
CA ILE A 128 12.94 7.34 0.63
C ILE A 128 13.07 8.86 0.71
N GLU A 129 12.25 9.63 -0.02
CA GLU A 129 12.32 11.10 0.01
C GLU A 129 12.10 11.68 1.41
N LYS A 130 11.16 11.12 2.17
CA LYS A 130 10.94 11.52 3.58
C LYS A 130 12.16 11.28 4.47
N MET A 131 12.87 10.15 4.27
CA MET A 131 14.04 9.81 5.07
C MET A 131 15.30 10.60 4.67
N THR A 132 15.38 11.03 3.41
CA THR A 132 16.60 11.64 2.87
C THR A 132 16.69 13.15 3.15
N ASN A 133 15.70 13.76 3.82
CA ASN A 133 15.64 15.22 4.10
C ASN A 133 16.08 16.04 2.87
N CYS A 134 15.54 15.73 1.70
CA CYS A 134 16.00 16.42 0.50
C CYS A 134 15.61 17.91 0.58
N CYS A 135 16.63 18.76 0.66
CA CYS A 135 16.59 20.23 0.65
C CYS A 135 15.94 20.87 -0.62
N GLU A 136 15.11 20.15 -1.36
CA GLU A 136 14.36 20.64 -2.53
C GLU A 136 12.87 20.94 -2.22
N ASP A 137 12.40 20.71 -0.99
CA ASP A 137 10.98 20.80 -0.60
C ASP A 137 10.37 22.22 -0.66
N ILE A 138 11.17 23.25 -0.96
CA ILE A 138 10.74 24.66 -0.86
C ILE A 138 9.97 25.15 -2.10
N SER A 139 10.02 24.47 -3.25
CA SER A 139 9.55 25.06 -4.52
C SER A 139 8.52 24.27 -5.34
N ARG A 140 8.01 23.12 -4.86
CA ARG A 140 7.00 22.36 -5.63
C ARG A 140 5.57 22.73 -5.21
N PRO A 141 4.74 23.25 -6.13
CA PRO A 141 3.33 23.49 -5.84
C PRO A 141 2.63 22.16 -5.55
N ARG A 142 1.89 22.11 -4.44
CA ARG A 142 1.09 20.93 -4.08
C ARG A 142 0.03 20.68 -5.15
N LYS A 143 0.06 19.49 -5.73
CA LYS A 143 -1.01 19.02 -6.62
C LYS A 143 -2.29 18.76 -5.80
N PRO A 144 -3.48 18.96 -6.37
CA PRO A 144 -4.72 18.50 -5.76
C PRO A 144 -4.69 16.99 -5.52
N TRP A 145 -5.24 16.51 -4.40
CA TRP A 145 -5.25 15.09 -4.06
C TRP A 145 -5.87 14.19 -5.14
N GLN A 146 -6.88 14.69 -5.85
CA GLN A 146 -7.53 13.95 -6.93
C GLN A 146 -6.56 13.66 -8.07
N GLN A 147 -5.65 14.60 -8.34
CA GLN A 147 -4.65 14.45 -9.38
C GLN A 147 -3.57 13.44 -8.96
N THR A 148 -3.05 13.53 -7.74
CA THR A 148 -2.03 12.57 -7.26
C THR A 148 -2.57 11.14 -7.21
N PHE A 149 -3.80 10.95 -6.73
CA PHE A 149 -4.46 9.65 -6.78
C PHE A 149 -4.70 9.17 -8.22
N SER A 150 -5.16 10.04 -9.12
CA SER A 150 -5.36 9.66 -10.52
C SER A 150 -4.05 9.22 -11.19
N GLU A 151 -2.93 9.88 -10.86
CA GLU A 151 -1.58 9.50 -11.34
C GLU A 151 -1.15 8.12 -10.80
N VAL A 152 -1.40 7.84 -9.52
CA VAL A 152 -1.10 6.54 -8.89
C VAL A 152 -1.94 5.43 -9.52
N PHE A 153 -3.26 5.58 -9.58
CA PHE A 153 -4.16 4.55 -10.12
C PHE A 153 -4.24 4.51 -11.66
N GLY A 154 -3.67 5.52 -12.34
CA GLY A 154 -3.67 5.65 -13.79
C GLY A 154 -5.05 5.95 -14.39
N THR A 155 -5.96 6.54 -13.62
CA THR A 155 -7.33 6.82 -14.07
C THR A 155 -8.00 7.90 -13.22
N HIS A 156 -8.79 8.76 -13.87
CA HIS A 156 -9.64 9.73 -13.20
C HIS A 156 -10.96 9.13 -12.68
N TRP A 157 -11.31 7.91 -13.12
CA TRP A 157 -12.52 7.20 -12.69
C TRP A 157 -12.32 6.58 -11.31
N LYS A 158 -12.85 7.24 -10.28
CA LYS A 158 -12.66 6.86 -8.86
C LYS A 158 -13.07 5.44 -8.53
N ILE A 159 -14.13 4.91 -9.16
CA ILE A 159 -14.59 3.54 -8.91
C ILE A 159 -13.54 2.49 -9.32
N LEU A 160 -12.73 2.79 -10.35
CA LEU A 160 -11.68 1.91 -10.82
C LEU A 160 -10.47 1.86 -9.87
N TRP A 161 -10.39 2.77 -8.90
CA TRP A 161 -9.35 2.71 -7.86
C TRP A 161 -9.51 1.48 -6.96
N PHE A 162 -10.73 0.92 -6.90
CA PHE A 162 -11.08 -0.25 -6.10
C PHE A 162 -11.28 -1.51 -6.96
N ILE A 163 -10.66 -1.62 -8.14
CA ILE A 163 -10.78 -2.81 -9.00
C ILE A 163 -9.37 -3.32 -9.34
N PRO A 164 -8.95 -4.50 -8.81
CA PRO A 164 -7.59 -5.01 -8.98
C PRO A 164 -7.34 -5.77 -10.28
N PHE A 165 -8.37 -5.97 -11.13
CA PHE A 165 -8.27 -6.74 -12.37
C PHE A 165 -7.93 -5.91 -13.61
N ARG A 166 -7.57 -4.65 -13.40
CA ARG A 166 -7.33 -3.69 -14.48
C ARG A 166 -5.83 -3.58 -14.76
N GLN A 167 -5.46 -3.51 -16.04
CA GLN A 167 -4.13 -3.07 -16.42
C GLN A 167 -4.01 -1.55 -16.23
N ARG A 168 -3.09 -1.10 -15.37
CA ARG A 168 -2.80 0.33 -15.20
C ARG A 168 -2.18 0.89 -16.48
N GLN A 169 -2.76 1.97 -16.99
CA GLN A 169 -2.13 2.82 -17.99
C GLN A 169 -1.69 4.13 -17.32
N PRO A 170 -0.41 4.51 -17.40
CA PRO A 170 0.03 5.81 -16.89
C PRO A 170 -0.74 6.93 -17.57
N LEU A 171 -1.25 7.88 -16.78
CA LEU A 171 -1.84 9.10 -17.35
C LEU A 171 -0.71 9.89 -18.02
N ARG A 172 -0.85 10.20 -19.31
CA ARG A 172 0.05 11.16 -19.95
C ARG A 172 -0.19 12.51 -19.30
N VAL A 173 0.76 12.97 -18.50
CA VAL A 173 0.72 14.33 -17.96
C VAL A 173 0.88 15.28 -19.15
N PRO A 174 -0.11 16.13 -19.50
CA PRO A 174 0.10 17.15 -20.51
C PRO A 174 1.21 18.07 -20.00
N TYR A 175 2.24 18.26 -20.82
CA TYR A 175 3.44 19.05 -20.52
C TYR A 175 3.13 20.57 -20.49
N HIS A 176 1.97 21.00 -19.98
CA HIS A 176 1.48 22.37 -20.09
C HIS A 176 1.85 23.28 -18.92
N PHE A 177 2.57 22.81 -17.91
CA PHE A 177 2.95 23.64 -16.75
C PHE A 177 4.45 23.93 -16.62
N ALA A 178 5.25 23.71 -17.67
CA ALA A 178 6.68 24.08 -17.66
C ALA A 178 6.97 25.48 -18.26
N ASN A 179 5.98 26.18 -18.81
CA ASN A 179 6.19 27.42 -19.57
C ASN A 179 5.38 28.63 -19.05
N HIS A 180 5.28 28.81 -17.73
CA HIS A 180 4.85 30.10 -17.20
C HIS A 180 5.81 30.58 -16.09
N VAL A 181 6.72 31.44 -16.55
CA VAL A 181 7.57 32.42 -15.83
C VAL A 181 8.77 31.88 -15.08
#